data_AF-A0A966M035-F1
#
_entry.id   AF-A0A966M035-F1
#
_cell.length_a   1.000
_cell.length_b   1.000
_cell.length_c   1.000
_cell.angle_alpha   90.00
_cell.angle_beta   90.00
_cell.angle_gamma   90.00
#
_symmetry.space_group_name_H-M   'P 1'
#
loop_
_entity.id
_entity.type
_entity.pdbx_description
1 polymer ?
#
loop_
_entity_poly.entity_id
_entity_poly.type
_entity_poly.pdbx_seq_one_letter_code
_entity_poly.pdbx_strand_id
1 'polypeptide(L)'
;MEFIKETIQRKKNKLYEWRDRYEEDEYPYKIIQNLFYDLYSTKDSWDKFLTMFDLKESDYSKSFQDAEERIVLERRMIQLNIHEKLETLISDNVPVADSVSYSNFENSVSLAKKGDQQEIKNIEYAYVFYGLVNEFIIRWAAFRLMGKNDYDACYAATTVLPGDSNFEAFEGALETFTKIAGLLFSNDELFDMSNLS
;
A
#
# COMPACT_ATOMS: atom_id res chain seq x y z
N MET A 1 3.49 -7.83 -15.16
CA MET A 1 2.52 -8.76 -14.55
C MET A 1 3.14 -9.65 -13.47
N GLU A 2 4.33 -10.23 -13.66
CA GLU A 2 4.93 -11.13 -12.65
C GLU A 2 5.02 -10.52 -11.24
N PHE A 3 5.55 -9.30 -11.11
CA PHE A 3 5.66 -8.64 -9.80
C PHE A 3 4.32 -8.43 -9.08
N ILE A 4 3.22 -8.27 -9.82
CA ILE A 4 1.87 -8.12 -9.23
C ILE A 4 1.50 -9.44 -8.56
N LYS A 5 1.71 -10.58 -9.24
CA LYS A 5 1.48 -11.92 -8.69
C LYS A 5 2.33 -12.16 -7.45
N GLU A 6 3.62 -11.82 -7.53
CA GLU A 6 4.56 -11.95 -6.41
C GLU A 6 4.13 -11.09 -5.21
N THR A 7 3.68 -9.85 -5.45
CA THR A 7 3.19 -8.93 -4.41
C THR A 7 1.94 -9.49 -3.73
N ILE A 8 0.96 -9.93 -4.51
CA ILE A 8 -0.26 -10.56 -4.00
C ILE A 8 0.08 -11.79 -3.17
N GLN A 9 0.92 -12.68 -3.70
CA GLN A 9 1.31 -13.90 -3.01
C GLN A 9 2.04 -13.60 -1.71
N ARG A 10 2.95 -12.61 -1.70
CA ARG A 10 3.63 -12.13 -0.49
C ARG A 10 2.65 -11.61 0.56
N LYS A 11 1.62 -10.86 0.14
CA LYS A 11 0.58 -10.35 1.05
C LYS A 11 -0.33 -11.47 1.55
N LYS A 12 -0.72 -12.43 0.72
CA LYS A 12 -1.46 -13.64 1.11
C LYS A 12 -0.69 -14.48 2.13
N ASN A 13 0.62 -14.67 1.91
CA ASN A 13 1.48 -15.40 2.85
C ASN A 13 1.50 -14.73 4.23
N LYS A 14 1.47 -13.39 4.30
CA LYS A 14 1.36 -12.68 5.59
C LYS A 14 0.01 -12.91 6.26
N LEU A 15 -1.08 -12.98 5.51
CA LEU A 15 -2.39 -13.32 6.07
C LEU A 15 -2.38 -14.72 6.67
N TYR A 16 -1.84 -15.73 5.97
CA TYR A 16 -1.67 -17.07 6.53
C TYR A 16 -0.84 -17.06 7.82
N GLU A 17 0.33 -16.41 7.80
CA GLU A 17 1.19 -16.28 9.00
C GLU A 17 0.48 -15.62 10.19
N TRP A 18 -0.38 -14.63 9.94
CA TRP A 18 -1.10 -13.90 10.99
C TRP A 18 -2.31 -14.66 11.49
N ARG A 19 -3.00 -15.40 10.62
CA ARG A 19 -4.12 -16.25 10.98
C ARG A 19 -3.68 -17.36 11.93
N ASP A 20 -2.51 -17.96 11.68
CA ASP A 20 -1.94 -18.98 12.56
C ASP A 20 -1.40 -18.41 13.89
N ARG A 21 -1.17 -17.09 13.96
CA ARG A 21 -0.52 -16.42 15.10
C ARG A 21 -1.51 -15.79 16.07
N TYR A 22 -2.57 -15.17 15.57
CA TYR A 22 -3.49 -14.37 16.36
C TYR A 22 -4.79 -15.12 16.64
N GLU A 23 -5.41 -14.84 17.78
CA GLU A 23 -6.73 -15.35 18.12
C GLU A 23 -7.79 -14.81 17.15
N GLU A 24 -8.88 -15.55 16.97
CA GLU A 24 -9.93 -15.24 15.98
C GLU A 24 -10.55 -13.85 16.16
N ASP A 25 -10.72 -13.39 17.39
CA ASP A 25 -11.30 -12.08 17.73
C ASP A 25 -10.27 -10.93 17.72
N GLU A 26 -8.98 -11.24 17.67
CA GLU A 26 -7.91 -10.25 17.53
C GLU A 26 -7.48 -10.06 16.06
N TYR A 27 -7.50 -11.15 15.30
CA TYR A 27 -6.99 -11.24 13.92
C TYR A 27 -7.50 -10.12 13.00
N PRO A 28 -8.82 -9.83 12.92
CA PRO A 28 -9.33 -8.79 12.01
C PRO A 28 -8.77 -7.40 12.31
N TYR A 29 -8.64 -7.05 13.59
CA TYR A 29 -8.06 -5.77 13.97
C TYR A 29 -6.57 -5.74 13.65
N LYS A 30 -5.83 -6.83 13.91
CA LYS A 30 -4.39 -6.93 13.60
C LYS A 30 -4.10 -6.76 12.11
N ILE A 31 -4.96 -7.26 11.22
CA ILE A 31 -4.82 -7.00 9.77
C ILE A 31 -4.96 -5.51 9.47
N ILE A 32 -6.00 -4.86 10.01
CA ILE A 32 -6.23 -3.43 9.82
C ILE A 32 -5.08 -2.60 10.39
N GLN A 33 -4.55 -2.96 11.56
CA GLN A 33 -3.38 -2.28 12.11
C GLN A 33 -2.17 -2.33 11.17
N ASN A 34 -1.88 -3.50 10.60
CA ASN A 34 -0.77 -3.65 9.65
C ASN A 34 -1.03 -2.89 8.34
N LEU A 35 -2.29 -2.86 7.87
CA LEU A 35 -2.69 -2.06 6.71
C LEU A 35 -2.42 -0.57 6.96
N PHE A 36 -2.92 -0.01 8.08
CA PHE A 36 -2.73 1.39 8.42
C PHE A 36 -1.28 1.73 8.71
N TYR A 37 -0.52 0.82 9.33
CA TYR A 37 0.92 0.97 9.49
C TYR A 37 1.62 1.18 8.15
N ASP A 38 1.30 0.34 7.16
CA ASP A 38 1.89 0.44 5.82
C ASP A 38 1.47 1.74 5.11
N LEU A 39 0.20 2.12 5.21
CA LEU A 39 -0.35 3.32 4.59
C LEU A 39 0.19 4.62 5.19
N TYR A 40 0.17 4.77 6.52
CA TYR A 40 0.76 5.93 7.20
C TYR A 40 2.25 6.05 6.93
N SER A 41 2.96 4.91 6.91
CA SER A 41 4.38 4.89 6.56
C SER A 41 4.64 5.49 5.18
N THR A 42 3.83 5.12 4.18
CA THR A 42 3.97 5.65 2.83
C THR A 42 3.58 7.13 2.77
N LYS A 43 2.48 7.52 3.42
CA LYS A 43 2.02 8.91 3.51
C LYS A 43 3.07 9.82 4.13
N ASP A 44 3.61 9.47 5.30
CA ASP A 44 4.62 10.28 5.99
C ASP A 44 5.97 10.29 5.26
N SER A 45 6.19 9.35 4.33
CA SER A 45 7.37 9.33 3.44
C SER A 45 7.24 10.22 2.20
N TRP A 46 6.04 10.74 1.92
CA TRP A 46 5.75 11.37 0.63
C TRP A 46 6.63 12.60 0.36
N ASP A 47 6.70 13.55 1.28
CA ASP A 47 7.51 14.76 1.14
C ASP A 47 9.00 14.42 0.98
N LYS A 48 9.45 13.36 1.65
CA LYS A 48 10.82 12.86 1.52
C LYS A 48 11.07 12.32 0.12
N PHE A 49 10.14 11.55 -0.45
CA PHE A 49 10.23 11.08 -1.83
C PHE A 49 10.29 12.24 -2.82
N LEU A 50 9.39 13.23 -2.69
CA LEU A 50 9.39 14.40 -3.57
C LEU A 50 10.73 15.16 -3.53
N THR A 51 11.29 15.34 -2.33
CA THR A 51 12.60 15.98 -2.15
C THR A 51 13.73 15.19 -2.82
N MET A 52 13.65 13.85 -2.82
CA MET A 52 14.63 12.99 -3.49
C MET A 52 14.57 13.06 -5.02
N PHE A 53 13.50 13.59 -5.60
CA PHE A 53 13.36 13.72 -7.05
C PHE A 53 13.93 15.04 -7.58
N ASP A 54 14.12 16.04 -6.72
CA ASP A 54 14.76 17.33 -7.04
C ASP A 54 16.30 17.22 -7.03
N LEU A 55 16.81 16.19 -7.69
CA LEU A 55 18.23 15.92 -7.80
C LEU A 55 18.78 16.36 -9.16
N LYS A 56 20.08 16.63 -9.22
CA LYS A 56 20.78 16.76 -10.50
C LYS A 56 20.77 15.40 -11.20
N GLU A 57 20.74 15.42 -12.52
CA GLU A 57 20.76 14.19 -13.34
C GLU A 57 21.93 13.24 -13.01
N SER A 58 23.07 13.79 -12.56
CA SER A 58 24.23 13.01 -12.11
C SER A 58 23.99 12.15 -10.87
N ASP A 59 22.99 12.50 -10.07
CA ASP A 59 22.69 11.89 -8.77
C ASP A 59 21.54 10.86 -8.85
N TYR A 60 20.95 10.70 -10.04
CA TYR A 60 19.93 9.68 -10.30
C TYR A 60 20.48 8.27 -10.11
N SER A 61 19.61 7.40 -9.61
CA SER A 61 19.92 5.99 -9.48
C SER A 61 20.07 5.36 -10.88
N LYS A 62 21.15 4.63 -11.09
CA LYS A 62 21.50 4.03 -12.40
C LYS A 62 20.71 2.76 -12.72
N SER A 63 20.12 2.13 -11.70
CA SER A 63 19.29 0.95 -11.84
C SER A 63 18.01 1.07 -11.01
N PHE A 64 16.99 0.32 -11.41
CA PHE A 64 15.73 0.25 -10.66
C PHE A 64 15.94 -0.33 -9.26
N GLN A 65 16.77 -1.36 -9.14
CA GLN A 65 17.07 -2.00 -7.86
C GLN A 65 17.66 -1.01 -6.85
N ASP A 66 18.67 -0.24 -7.26
CA ASP A 66 19.29 0.77 -6.38
C ASP A 66 18.30 1.88 -6.00
N ALA A 67 17.43 2.27 -6.93
CA ALA A 67 16.40 3.27 -6.70
C ALA A 67 15.34 2.78 -5.71
N GLU A 68 14.85 1.56 -5.90
CA GLU A 68 13.85 0.92 -5.04
C GLU A 68 14.41 0.72 -3.63
N GLU A 69 15.65 0.24 -3.49
CA GLU A 69 16.31 0.07 -2.20
C GLU A 69 16.42 1.41 -1.45
N ARG A 70 16.78 2.49 -2.13
CA ARG A 70 16.82 3.83 -1.52
C ARG A 70 15.45 4.29 -1.02
N ILE A 71 14.41 4.18 -1.85
CA ILE A 71 13.04 4.54 -1.46
C ILE A 71 12.56 3.71 -0.27
N VAL A 72 12.83 2.39 -0.29
CA VAL A 72 12.46 1.48 0.80
C VAL A 72 13.21 1.80 2.09
N LEU A 73 14.50 2.16 2.02
CA LEU A 73 15.29 2.54 3.19
C LEU A 73 14.76 3.82 3.85
N GLU A 74 14.46 4.85 3.05
CA GLU A 74 13.88 6.09 3.57
C GLU A 74 12.52 5.85 4.22
N ARG A 75 11.66 5.05 3.57
CA ARG A 75 10.39 4.63 4.18
C ARG A 75 10.60 3.90 5.50
N ARG A 76 11.53 2.93 5.57
CA ARG A 76 11.85 2.17 6.78
C ARG A 76 12.21 3.06 7.97
N MET A 77 12.98 4.12 7.75
CA MET A 77 13.33 5.08 8.80
C MET A 77 12.09 5.78 9.36
N ILE A 78 11.13 6.11 8.50
CA ILE A 78 9.87 6.76 8.88
C ILE A 78 8.93 5.77 9.57
N GLN A 79 8.92 4.50 9.16
CA GLN A 79 8.05 3.49 9.78
C GLN A 79 8.32 3.31 11.27
N LEU A 80 9.57 3.47 11.72
CA LEU A 80 9.91 3.42 13.14
C LEU A 80 9.14 4.47 13.95
N ASN A 81 8.99 5.68 13.40
CA ASN A 81 8.20 6.74 14.03
C ASN A 81 6.70 6.47 13.97
N ILE A 82 6.21 5.84 12.88
CA ILE A 82 4.79 5.43 12.78
C ILE A 82 4.46 4.39 13.85
N HIS A 83 5.36 3.43 14.09
CA HIS A 83 5.11 2.33 15.02
C HIS A 83 4.75 2.84 16.43
N GLU A 84 5.45 3.87 16.90
CA GLU A 84 5.23 4.45 18.24
C GLU A 84 3.87 5.17 18.37
N LYS A 85 3.32 5.70 17.27
CA LYS A 85 2.06 6.47 17.26
C LYS A 85 0.88 5.75 16.61
N LEU A 86 1.06 4.51 16.12
CA LEU A 86 0.09 3.82 15.28
C LEU A 86 -1.28 3.68 15.95
N GLU A 87 -1.32 3.21 17.20
CA GLU A 87 -2.58 3.04 17.94
C GLU A 87 -3.31 4.38 18.10
N THR A 88 -2.58 5.45 18.41
CA THR A 88 -3.16 6.79 18.54
C THR A 88 -3.72 7.30 17.21
N LEU A 89 -3.00 7.11 16.10
CA LEU A 89 -3.49 7.51 14.78
C LEU A 89 -4.78 6.76 14.41
N ILE A 90 -4.88 5.48 14.74
CA ILE A 90 -6.08 4.66 14.49
C ILE A 90 -7.22 5.07 15.42
N SER A 91 -6.95 5.23 16.73
CA SER A 91 -7.99 5.59 17.72
C SER A 91 -8.57 6.98 17.49
N ASP A 92 -7.72 7.92 17.07
CA ASP A 92 -8.12 9.30 16.78
C ASP A 92 -8.72 9.43 15.37
N ASN A 93 -8.84 8.31 14.65
CA ASN A 93 -9.36 8.23 13.29
C ASN A 93 -8.68 9.23 12.33
N VAL A 94 -7.36 9.39 12.46
CA VAL A 94 -6.59 10.26 11.56
C VAL A 94 -6.73 9.70 10.14
N PRO A 95 -7.11 10.51 9.14
CA PRO A 95 -7.21 10.00 7.77
C PRO A 95 -5.81 9.79 7.17
N VAL A 96 -5.64 8.67 6.45
CA VAL A 96 -4.49 8.47 5.55
C VAL A 96 -4.68 9.35 4.30
N ALA A 97 -5.92 9.38 3.80
CA ALA A 97 -6.39 10.25 2.73
C ALA A 97 -7.89 10.49 2.95
N ASP A 98 -8.50 11.41 2.20
CA ASP A 98 -9.92 11.77 2.35
C ASP A 98 -10.88 10.56 2.32
N SER A 99 -10.51 9.50 1.59
CA SER A 99 -11.31 8.29 1.42
C SER A 99 -10.85 7.09 2.27
N VAL A 100 -9.78 7.23 3.07
CA VAL A 100 -9.16 6.11 3.81
C VAL A 100 -8.88 6.51 5.25
N SER A 101 -9.78 6.08 6.15
CA SER A 101 -9.71 6.27 7.60
C SER A 101 -10.15 4.99 8.32
N TYR A 102 -9.80 4.83 9.60
CA TYR A 102 -10.19 3.64 10.37
C TYR A 102 -11.71 3.50 10.49
N SER A 103 -12.44 4.60 10.57
CA SER A 103 -13.91 4.61 10.60
C SER A 103 -14.55 3.93 9.38
N ASN A 104 -13.85 3.85 8.25
CA ASN A 104 -14.33 3.10 7.09
C ASN A 104 -14.30 1.58 7.29
N PHE A 105 -13.52 1.09 8.27
CA PHE A 105 -13.35 -0.33 8.58
C PHE A 105 -13.93 -0.76 9.92
N GLU A 106 -14.28 0.18 10.81
CA GLU A 106 -14.69 -0.09 12.19
C GLU A 106 -15.84 -1.12 12.29
N ASN A 107 -16.89 -0.94 11.47
CA ASN A 107 -18.03 -1.87 11.47
C ASN A 107 -17.63 -3.27 10.98
N SER A 108 -16.86 -3.34 9.89
CA SER A 108 -16.34 -4.62 9.36
C SER A 108 -15.47 -5.33 10.40
N VAL A 109 -14.59 -4.61 11.09
CA VAL A 109 -13.80 -5.17 12.20
C VAL A 109 -14.71 -5.70 13.29
N SER A 110 -15.70 -4.92 13.74
CA SER A 110 -16.61 -5.36 14.81
C SER A 110 -17.40 -6.61 14.45
N LEU A 111 -17.81 -6.76 13.19
CA LEU A 111 -18.54 -7.94 12.71
C LEU A 111 -17.61 -9.15 12.54
N ALA A 112 -16.44 -8.94 11.94
CA ALA A 112 -15.42 -9.98 11.78
C ALA A 112 -14.98 -10.57 13.12
N LYS A 113 -14.80 -9.74 14.16
CA LYS A 113 -14.49 -10.19 15.53
C LYS A 113 -15.56 -11.10 16.14
N LYS A 114 -16.80 -11.04 15.63
CA LYS A 114 -17.91 -11.91 16.05
C LYS A 114 -18.03 -13.17 15.18
N GLY A 115 -17.04 -13.42 14.31
CA GLY A 115 -16.99 -14.58 13.43
C GLY A 115 -17.66 -14.39 12.07
N ASP A 116 -18.01 -13.16 11.66
CA ASP A 116 -18.55 -12.90 10.32
C ASP A 116 -17.47 -13.16 9.25
N GLN A 117 -17.61 -14.28 8.55
CA GLN A 117 -16.66 -14.75 7.54
C GLN A 117 -16.60 -13.84 6.31
N GLN A 118 -17.69 -13.14 5.98
CA GLN A 118 -17.68 -12.23 4.84
C GLN A 118 -16.85 -10.98 5.16
N GLU A 119 -16.99 -10.45 6.39
CA GLU A 119 -16.23 -9.29 6.81
C GLU A 119 -14.74 -9.61 7.03
N ILE A 120 -14.40 -10.83 7.49
CA ILE A 120 -13.00 -11.30 7.51
C ILE A 120 -12.41 -11.25 6.10
N LYS A 121 -13.11 -11.80 5.10
CA LYS A 121 -12.66 -11.78 3.70
C LYS A 121 -12.52 -10.37 3.15
N ASN A 122 -13.45 -9.47 3.47
CA ASN A 122 -13.39 -8.07 3.04
C ASN A 122 -12.14 -7.36 3.62
N ILE A 123 -11.81 -7.61 4.89
CA ILE A 123 -10.62 -7.04 5.54
C ILE A 123 -9.33 -7.60 4.92
N GLU A 124 -9.26 -8.91 4.69
CA GLU A 124 -8.12 -9.56 4.03
C GLU A 124 -7.93 -9.04 2.61
N TYR A 125 -9.02 -8.88 1.86
CA TYR A 125 -9.01 -8.28 0.53
C TYR A 125 -8.46 -6.86 0.57
N ALA A 126 -8.95 -6.02 1.48
CA ALA A 126 -8.46 -4.65 1.63
C ALA A 126 -6.95 -4.61 1.90
N TYR A 127 -6.44 -5.50 2.77
CA TYR A 127 -5.01 -5.58 3.05
C TYR A 127 -4.17 -5.94 1.81
N VAL A 128 -4.60 -6.94 1.02
CA VAL A 128 -3.90 -7.32 -0.22
C VAL A 128 -3.99 -6.20 -1.26
N PHE A 129 -5.18 -5.62 -1.44
CA PHE A 129 -5.45 -4.54 -2.38
C PHE A 129 -4.57 -3.32 -2.13
N TYR A 130 -4.62 -2.76 -0.93
CA TYR A 130 -3.78 -1.62 -0.57
C TYR A 130 -2.30 -1.98 -0.45
N GLY A 131 -1.98 -3.26 -0.20
CA GLY A 131 -0.63 -3.78 -0.31
C GLY A 131 -0.06 -3.63 -1.72
N LEU A 132 -0.87 -3.90 -2.76
CA LEU A 132 -0.48 -3.68 -4.15
C LEU A 132 -0.40 -2.19 -4.50
N VAL A 133 -1.36 -1.38 -4.04
CA VAL A 133 -1.34 0.08 -4.23
C VAL A 133 -0.06 0.69 -3.67
N ASN A 134 0.34 0.31 -2.45
CA ASN A 134 1.61 0.74 -1.86
C ASN A 134 2.81 0.30 -2.71
N GLU A 135 2.81 -0.93 -3.23
CA GLU A 135 3.90 -1.39 -4.10
C GLU A 135 4.01 -0.53 -5.36
N PHE A 136 2.88 -0.18 -6.00
CA PHE A 136 2.91 0.72 -7.15
C PHE A 136 3.50 2.09 -6.81
N ILE A 137 3.17 2.65 -5.64
CA ILE A 137 3.74 3.93 -5.17
C ILE A 137 5.26 3.82 -5.01
N ILE A 138 5.75 2.75 -4.37
CA ILE A 138 7.19 2.54 -4.15
C ILE A 138 7.93 2.38 -5.49
N ARG A 139 7.39 1.60 -6.41
CA ARG A 139 7.97 1.40 -7.74
C ARG A 139 7.94 2.69 -8.57
N TRP A 140 6.84 3.45 -8.50
CA TRP A 140 6.73 4.76 -9.13
C TRP A 140 7.81 5.71 -8.61
N ALA A 141 7.97 5.79 -7.29
CA ALA A 141 8.98 6.62 -6.64
C ALA A 141 10.40 6.21 -7.06
N ALA A 142 10.68 4.90 -7.16
CA ALA A 142 11.95 4.39 -7.66
C ALA A 142 12.20 4.83 -9.12
N PHE A 143 11.20 4.75 -10.00
CA PHE A 143 11.32 5.22 -11.37
C PHE A 143 11.49 6.74 -11.48
N ARG A 144 10.84 7.53 -10.62
CA ARG A 144 11.09 8.97 -10.51
C ARG A 144 12.52 9.27 -10.10
N LEU A 145 13.06 8.51 -9.14
CA LEU A 145 14.46 8.63 -8.70
C LEU A 145 15.49 8.23 -9.78
N MET A 146 15.07 7.50 -10.81
CA MET A 146 15.86 7.23 -12.02
C MET A 146 15.73 8.34 -13.08
N GLY A 147 15.01 9.42 -12.80
CA GLY A 147 14.84 10.55 -13.71
C GLY A 147 13.66 10.47 -14.67
N LYS A 148 12.78 9.46 -14.55
CA LYS A 148 11.53 9.46 -15.33
C LYS A 148 10.60 10.56 -14.83
N ASN A 149 9.76 11.13 -15.71
CA ASN A 149 8.64 11.98 -15.29
C ASN A 149 7.51 11.13 -14.67
N ASP A 150 6.50 11.77 -14.09
CA ASP A 150 5.39 11.08 -13.41
C ASP A 150 4.63 10.09 -14.30
N TYR A 151 4.40 10.45 -15.56
CA TYR A 151 3.69 9.62 -16.53
C TYR A 151 4.46 8.35 -16.86
N ASP A 152 5.74 8.50 -17.23
CA ASP A 152 6.61 7.38 -17.59
C ASP A 152 6.91 6.49 -16.38
N ALA A 153 7.03 7.08 -15.18
CA ALA A 153 7.23 6.34 -13.94
C ALA A 153 5.98 5.52 -13.58
N CYS A 154 4.78 6.10 -13.72
CA CYS A 154 3.53 5.39 -13.45
C CYS A 154 3.33 4.23 -14.43
N TYR A 155 3.55 4.48 -15.72
CA TYR A 155 3.44 3.43 -16.75
C TYR A 155 4.49 2.33 -16.52
N ALA A 156 5.72 2.67 -16.16
CA ALA A 156 6.75 1.68 -15.85
C ALA A 156 6.42 0.86 -14.58
N ALA A 157 5.80 1.49 -13.58
CA ALA A 157 5.39 0.83 -12.34
C ALA A 157 4.18 -0.10 -12.53
N THR A 158 3.23 0.26 -13.40
CA THR A 158 1.91 -0.40 -13.43
C THR A 158 1.52 -1.02 -14.76
N THR A 159 2.20 -0.67 -15.86
CA THR A 159 1.81 -0.94 -17.25
C THR A 159 0.48 -0.31 -17.68
N VAL A 160 -0.06 0.63 -16.88
CA VAL A 160 -1.29 1.37 -17.15
C VAL A 160 -0.95 2.87 -17.17
N LEU A 161 -1.58 3.61 -18.07
CA LEU A 161 -1.38 5.06 -18.14
C LEU A 161 -2.16 5.76 -17.00
N PRO A 162 -1.57 6.78 -16.35
CA PRO A 162 -2.22 7.45 -15.22
C PRO A 162 -3.45 8.29 -15.60
N GLY A 163 -3.59 8.69 -16.87
CA GLY A 163 -4.62 9.67 -17.25
C GLY A 163 -4.40 11.02 -16.57
N ASP A 164 -5.48 11.70 -16.17
CA ASP A 164 -5.42 12.95 -15.40
C ASP A 164 -5.12 12.63 -13.93
N SER A 165 -3.83 12.53 -13.60
CA SER A 165 -3.34 12.21 -12.26
C SER A 165 -2.59 13.37 -11.62
N ASN A 166 -2.72 13.51 -10.31
CA ASN A 166 -1.95 14.44 -9.50
C ASN A 166 -0.93 13.67 -8.64
N PHE A 167 0.35 13.80 -8.96
CA PHE A 167 1.44 13.19 -8.20
C PHE A 167 2.21 14.20 -7.33
N GLU A 168 1.71 15.43 -7.20
CA GLU A 168 2.29 16.42 -6.27
C GLU A 168 1.86 16.14 -4.82
N ALA A 169 0.69 15.54 -4.64
CA ALA A 169 0.14 15.18 -3.33
C ALA A 169 -0.03 13.66 -3.19
N PHE A 170 0.15 13.15 -1.98
CA PHE A 170 0.01 11.73 -1.68
C PHE A 170 -1.39 11.22 -2.01
N GLU A 171 -2.41 12.01 -1.72
CA GLU A 171 -3.82 11.69 -1.95
C GLU A 171 -4.10 11.45 -3.44
N GLY A 172 -3.56 12.30 -4.31
CA GLY A 172 -3.72 12.15 -5.76
C GLY A 172 -3.00 10.91 -6.31
N ALA A 173 -1.82 10.60 -5.78
CA ALA A 173 -1.11 9.38 -6.13
C ALA A 173 -1.86 8.12 -5.64
N LEU A 174 -2.34 8.13 -4.38
CA LEU A 174 -3.10 7.04 -3.80
C LEU A 174 -4.38 6.78 -4.60
N GLU A 175 -5.13 7.83 -4.96
CA GLU A 175 -6.33 7.71 -5.79
C GLU A 175 -6.00 7.08 -7.15
N THR A 176 -4.95 7.55 -7.80
CA THR A 176 -4.49 7.04 -9.10
C THR A 176 -4.17 5.55 -9.04
N PHE A 177 -3.32 5.15 -8.08
CA PHE A 177 -2.92 3.76 -7.95
C PHE A 177 -4.03 2.85 -7.44
N THR A 178 -4.99 3.39 -6.68
CA THR A 178 -6.22 2.68 -6.30
C THR A 178 -7.08 2.39 -7.53
N LYS A 179 -7.28 3.35 -8.43
CA LYS A 179 -8.00 3.13 -9.70
C LYS A 179 -7.31 2.08 -10.57
N ILE A 180 -6.00 2.19 -10.71
CA ILE A 180 -5.20 1.24 -11.50
C ILE A 180 -5.27 -0.16 -10.88
N ALA A 181 -5.08 -0.28 -9.57
CA ALA A 181 -5.24 -1.55 -8.87
C ALA A 181 -6.65 -2.11 -9.10
N GLY A 182 -7.71 -1.31 -8.95
CA GLY A 182 -9.09 -1.72 -9.22
C GLY A 182 -9.30 -2.30 -10.62
N LEU A 183 -8.75 -1.65 -11.65
CA LEU A 183 -8.79 -2.14 -13.03
C LEU A 183 -8.07 -3.47 -13.22
N LEU A 184 -6.95 -3.67 -12.54
CA LEU A 184 -6.18 -4.92 -12.59
C LEU A 184 -6.91 -6.03 -11.81
N PHE A 185 -7.50 -5.70 -10.66
CA PHE A 185 -8.30 -6.61 -9.85
C PHE A 185 -9.60 -7.07 -10.55
N SER A 186 -10.23 -6.20 -11.35
CA SER A 186 -11.48 -6.55 -12.05
C SER A 186 -11.29 -7.48 -13.24
N ASN A 187 -10.06 -7.64 -13.74
CA ASN A 187 -9.78 -8.31 -15.01
C ASN A 187 -9.10 -9.68 -14.87
N ASP A 188 -8.83 -10.18 -13.66
CA ASP A 188 -7.87 -11.28 -13.48
C ASP A 188 -8.29 -12.36 -12.46
N GLU A 189 -8.11 -13.63 -12.83
CA GLU A 189 -8.18 -14.81 -11.93
C GLU A 189 -7.10 -14.78 -10.84
N LEU A 190 -6.08 -13.93 -10.98
CA LEU A 190 -4.95 -13.76 -10.04
C LEU A 190 -5.35 -13.34 -8.63
N PHE A 191 -6.53 -12.74 -8.50
CA PHE A 191 -7.05 -12.23 -7.24
C PHE A 191 -8.05 -13.17 -6.60
N ASP A 192 -8.09 -14.44 -7.04
CA ASP A 192 -8.92 -15.44 -6.39
C ASP A 192 -8.52 -15.57 -4.91
N MET A 193 -9.38 -15.04 -4.03
CA MET A 193 -9.29 -15.14 -2.58
C MET A 193 -10.09 -16.35 -2.07
N SER A 194 -10.65 -17.20 -2.94
CA SER A 194 -11.45 -18.37 -2.54
C SER A 194 -10.63 -19.38 -1.74
N ASN A 195 -9.33 -19.50 -2.00
CA ASN A 195 -8.42 -20.38 -1.26
C ASN A 195 -7.96 -19.82 0.10
N LEU A 196 -8.42 -18.61 0.49
CA LEU A 196 -8.23 -18.07 1.83
C LEU A 196 -9.34 -18.48 2.80
N SER A 197 -10.37 -19.22 2.37
CA SER A 197 -11.42 -19.74 3.26
C SER A 197 -11.01 -21.03 3.97
#